data_AF-A0AA86RSE6-F1
#
_entry.id   AF-A0AA86RSE6-F1
#
_cell.length_a   1.000
_cell.length_b   1.000
_cell.length_c   1.000
_cell.angle_alpha   90.00
_cell.angle_beta   90.00
_cell.angle_gamma   90.00
#
_symmetry.space_group_name_H-M   'P 1'
#
loop_
_entity.id
_entity.type
_entity.pdbx_description
1 polymer ?
#
loop_
_entity_poly.entity_id
_entity_poly.type
_entity_poly.pdbx_seq_one_letter_code
_entity_poly.pdbx_strand_id
1 'polypeptide(L)'
;MPHSILNTEFTLRVILSQIEKQLKIAENDITNDTIVQLLDDKKFNWTKPADILGIQKRSLKRWITETYQRQINKKVSKEDQQLLTGLITEAMKLGLNVCNKDLQLQMKSKLSDDYHWQSFYSAFSYSKRTATRVLEQSKPKTEDIDQRDLYHTLAQLLEVNTI
;
A
#
# COMPACT_ATOMS: atom_id res chain seq x y z
N MET A 1 -18.54 -13.97 -7.16
CA MET A 1 -19.40 -12.91 -7.71
C MET A 1 -18.53 -11.97 -8.53
N PRO A 2 -18.88 -11.67 -9.78
CA PRO A 2 -18.08 -10.75 -10.60
C PRO A 2 -18.15 -9.36 -9.94
N HIS A 3 -16.98 -8.75 -9.70
CA HIS A 3 -16.91 -7.35 -9.29
C HIS A 3 -17.44 -6.50 -10.44
N SER A 4 -18.72 -6.13 -10.43
CA SER A 4 -19.15 -5.03 -11.30
C SER A 4 -18.31 -3.83 -10.90
N ILE A 5 -17.54 -3.32 -11.87
CA ILE A 5 -16.79 -2.09 -11.68
C ILE A 5 -17.86 -1.01 -11.57
N LEU A 6 -18.20 -0.64 -10.33
CA LEU A 6 -19.10 0.46 -10.08
C LEU A 6 -18.54 1.69 -10.81
N ASN A 7 -19.37 2.30 -11.66
CA ASN A 7 -19.02 3.56 -12.29
C ASN A 7 -18.91 4.62 -11.18
N THR A 8 -17.70 5.16 -10.96
CA THR A 8 -17.43 6.10 -9.87
C THR A 8 -18.36 7.29 -9.91
N GLU A 9 -18.54 7.90 -11.09
CA GLU A 9 -19.34 9.13 -11.24
C GLU A 9 -20.80 8.88 -10.87
N PHE A 10 -21.40 7.82 -11.44
CA PHE A 10 -22.78 7.45 -11.14
C PHE A 10 -22.96 7.10 -9.65
N THR A 11 -22.02 6.32 -9.09
CA THR A 11 -22.04 5.91 -7.69
C THR A 11 -22.00 7.12 -6.76
N LEU A 12 -21.13 8.10 -7.05
CA LEU A 12 -21.04 9.32 -6.27
C LEU A 12 -22.30 10.16 -6.38
N ARG A 13 -22.86 10.36 -7.57
CA ARG A 13 -24.13 11.09 -7.73
C ARG A 13 -25.25 10.49 -6.89
N VAL A 14 -25.34 9.15 -6.84
CA VAL A 14 -26.32 8.46 -5.99
C VAL A 14 -26.04 8.73 -4.50
N ILE A 15 -24.78 8.64 -4.06
CA ILE A 15 -24.41 8.91 -2.67
C ILE A 15 -24.73 10.37 -2.30
N LEU A 16 -24.27 11.34 -3.08
CA LEU A 16 -24.45 12.77 -2.85
C LEU A 16 -25.94 13.13 -2.77
N SER A 17 -26.75 12.67 -3.73
CA SER A 17 -28.20 12.87 -3.71
C SER A 17 -28.86 12.29 -2.45
N GLN A 18 -28.37 11.15 -1.94
CA GLN A 18 -28.89 10.57 -0.71
C GLN A 18 -28.43 11.33 0.54
N ILE A 19 -27.21 11.86 0.56
CA ILE A 19 -26.70 12.70 1.65
C ILE A 19 -27.54 13.97 1.76
N GLU A 20 -27.77 14.66 0.65
CA GLU A 20 -28.61 15.85 0.59
C GLU A 20 -30.03 15.55 1.11
N LYS A 21 -30.65 14.47 0.62
CA LYS A 21 -32.02 14.09 1.03
C LYS A 21 -32.14 13.72 2.51
N GLN A 22 -31.15 13.03 3.06
CA GLN A 22 -31.24 12.49 4.43
C GLN A 22 -30.75 13.49 5.48
N LEU A 23 -29.71 14.27 5.17
CA LEU A 23 -29.04 15.15 6.12
C LEU A 23 -29.31 16.63 5.85
N LYS A 24 -30.00 16.97 4.76
CA LYS A 24 -30.32 18.35 4.35
C LYS A 24 -29.07 19.23 4.18
N ILE A 25 -27.97 18.61 3.75
CA ILE A 25 -26.72 19.29 3.40
C ILE A 25 -26.76 19.56 1.89
N ALA A 26 -26.57 20.80 1.46
CA ALA A 26 -26.55 21.12 0.04
C ALA A 26 -25.39 20.39 -0.65
N GLU A 27 -25.59 19.92 -1.89
CA GLU A 27 -24.58 19.13 -2.61
C GLU A 27 -23.22 19.84 -2.70
N ASN A 28 -23.22 21.17 -2.86
CA ASN A 28 -22.02 22.00 -2.93
C ASN A 28 -21.19 22.02 -1.63
N ASP A 29 -21.79 21.68 -0.49
CA ASP A 29 -21.13 21.65 0.82
C ASP A 29 -20.64 20.23 1.18
N ILE A 30 -20.92 19.23 0.34
CA ILE A 30 -20.48 17.86 0.58
C ILE A 30 -19.04 17.70 0.10
N THR A 31 -18.12 17.62 1.04
CA THR A 31 -16.72 17.31 0.77
C THR A 31 -16.48 15.80 0.73
N ASN A 32 -15.32 15.39 0.19
CA ASN A 32 -14.89 14.00 0.27
C ASN A 32 -14.81 13.51 1.73
N ASP A 33 -14.34 14.38 2.64
CA ASP A 33 -14.24 14.07 4.07
C ASP A 33 -15.62 13.87 4.70
N THR A 34 -16.62 14.63 4.27
CA THR A 34 -18.02 14.42 4.67
C THR A 34 -18.47 13.00 4.34
N ILE A 35 -18.21 12.53 3.11
CA ILE A 35 -18.58 11.16 2.70
C ILE A 35 -17.86 10.11 3.57
N VAL A 36 -16.59 10.33 3.91
CA VAL A 36 -15.81 9.42 4.75
C VAL A 36 -16.32 9.39 6.19
N GLN A 37 -16.61 10.54 6.79
CA GLN A 37 -17.13 10.64 8.16
C GLN A 37 -18.48 9.92 8.30
N LEU A 38 -19.31 9.97 7.26
CA LEU A 38 -20.61 9.29 7.26
C LEU A 38 -20.50 7.77 7.25
N LEU A 39 -19.33 7.17 6.96
CA LEU A 39 -19.17 5.71 6.97
C LEU A 39 -19.46 5.11 8.35
N ASP A 40 -19.10 5.82 9.41
CA ASP A 40 -19.29 5.39 10.80
C ASP A 40 -20.49 6.07 11.47
N ASP A 41 -21.05 7.10 10.83
CA ASP A 41 -22.23 7.80 11.34
C ASP A 41 -23.50 6.94 11.21
N LYS A 42 -24.22 6.80 12.32
CA LYS A 42 -25.53 6.13 12.38
C LYS A 42 -26.65 6.97 11.77
N LYS A 43 -26.44 8.28 11.61
CA LYS A 43 -27.42 9.22 11.03
C LYS A 43 -27.66 8.98 9.54
N PHE A 44 -26.66 8.46 8.82
CA PHE A 44 -26.79 8.20 7.39
C PHE A 44 -27.15 6.74 7.09
N ASN A 45 -28.30 6.55 6.45
CA ASN A 45 -28.76 5.24 6.05
C ASN A 45 -28.14 4.82 4.71
N TRP A 46 -27.01 4.12 4.81
CA TRP A 46 -26.29 3.50 3.69
C TRP A 46 -27.06 2.42 2.92
N THR A 47 -28.17 1.91 3.43
CA THR A 47 -28.99 0.91 2.71
C THR A 47 -29.64 1.55 1.49
N LYS A 48 -30.15 2.79 1.61
CA LYS A 48 -30.81 3.50 0.49
C LYS A 48 -29.93 3.66 -0.77
N PRO A 49 -28.69 4.21 -0.69
CA PRO A 49 -27.83 4.30 -1.87
C PRO A 49 -27.41 2.91 -2.37
N ALA A 50 -27.23 1.92 -1.49
CA ALA A 50 -26.85 0.57 -1.89
C ALA A 50 -27.95 -0.12 -2.71
N ASP A 51 -29.21 0.04 -2.31
CA ASP A 51 -30.38 -0.50 -3.01
C ASP A 51 -30.52 0.11 -4.42
N ILE A 52 -30.34 1.43 -4.55
CA ILE A 52 -30.36 2.13 -5.85
C ILE A 52 -29.26 1.60 -6.78
N LEU A 53 -28.10 1.28 -6.22
CA LEU A 53 -26.95 0.75 -6.97
C LEU A 53 -27.04 -0.75 -7.21
N GLY A 54 -28.06 -1.44 -6.67
CA GLY A 54 -28.23 -2.89 -6.81
C GLY A 54 -27.12 -3.69 -6.12
N ILE A 55 -26.52 -3.17 -5.04
CA ILE A 55 -25.42 -3.83 -4.32
C ILE A 55 -25.69 -3.91 -2.82
N GLN A 56 -24.93 -4.76 -2.13
CA GLN A 56 -25.00 -4.83 -0.68
C GLN A 56 -24.38 -3.60 -0.03
N LYS A 57 -24.98 -3.11 1.06
CA LYS A 57 -24.44 -2.02 1.92
C LYS A 57 -22.96 -2.22 2.27
N ARG A 58 -22.57 -3.44 2.62
CA ARG A 58 -21.17 -3.77 2.95
C ARG A 58 -20.24 -3.54 1.76
N SER A 59 -20.68 -3.92 0.55
CA SER A 59 -19.92 -3.72 -0.69
C SER A 59 -19.79 -2.24 -1.04
N LEU A 60 -20.85 -1.44 -0.86
CA LEU A 60 -20.80 0.01 -1.07
C LEU A 60 -19.80 0.67 -0.11
N LYS A 61 -19.91 0.39 1.19
CA LYS A 61 -18.96 0.92 2.20
C LYS A 61 -17.53 0.54 1.87
N ARG A 62 -17.30 -0.72 1.51
CA ARG A 62 -15.98 -1.21 1.10
C ARG A 62 -15.45 -0.47 -0.12
N TRP A 63 -16.30 -0.22 -1.12
CA TRP A 63 -15.94 0.55 -2.31
C TRP A 63 -15.53 1.98 -1.96
N ILE A 64 -16.23 2.64 -1.02
CA ILE A 64 -15.87 3.98 -0.55
C ILE A 64 -14.48 3.97 0.10
N THR A 65 -14.24 3.03 1.01
CA THR A 65 -12.96 2.93 1.75
C THR A 65 -11.78 2.49 0.91
N GLU A 66 -11.99 1.61 -0.08
CA GLU A 66 -10.89 0.99 -0.83
C GLU A 66 -10.68 1.59 -2.20
N THR A 67 -11.74 2.02 -2.90
CA THR A 67 -11.67 2.48 -4.28
C THR A 67 -11.75 3.99 -4.36
N TYR A 68 -12.82 4.57 -3.83
CA TYR A 68 -13.04 6.02 -3.91
C TYR A 68 -11.97 6.79 -3.13
N GLN A 69 -11.68 6.40 -1.88
CA GLN A 69 -10.60 7.00 -1.09
C GLN A 69 -9.25 6.94 -1.80
N ARG A 70 -8.92 5.86 -2.53
CA ARG A 70 -7.67 5.79 -3.31
C ARG A 70 -7.65 6.71 -4.53
N GLN A 71 -8.81 7.03 -5.09
CA GLN A 71 -8.92 7.94 -6.24
C GLN A 71 -8.77 9.40 -5.82
N ILE A 72 -9.29 9.77 -4.64
CA ILE A 72 -9.21 11.14 -4.12
C ILE A 72 -7.87 11.42 -3.44
N ASN A 73 -7.25 10.41 -2.82
CA ASN A 73 -6.00 10.61 -2.11
C ASN A 73 -4.85 10.83 -3.11
N LYS A 74 -4.10 11.90 -2.89
CA LYS A 74 -2.92 12.22 -3.69
C LYS A 74 -1.95 11.02 -3.70
N LYS A 75 -1.49 10.65 -4.89
CA LYS A 75 -0.47 9.61 -5.05
C LYS A 75 0.86 10.14 -4.51
N VAL A 76 1.63 9.27 -3.86
CA VAL A 76 3.00 9.60 -3.45
C VAL A 76 3.84 9.92 -4.68
N SER A 77 4.57 11.04 -4.64
CA SER A 77 5.44 11.49 -5.73
C SER A 77 6.51 10.44 -6.08
N LYS A 78 7.10 10.52 -7.27
CA LYS A 78 8.14 9.56 -7.67
C LYS A 78 9.39 9.74 -6.82
N GLU A 79 9.71 10.98 -6.48
CA GLU A 79 10.81 11.40 -5.63
C GLU A 79 10.66 10.79 -4.22
N ASP A 80 9.48 10.92 -3.61
CA ASP A 80 9.19 10.33 -2.31
C ASP A 80 9.17 8.79 -2.36
N GLN A 81 8.73 8.18 -3.46
CA GLN A 81 8.82 6.72 -3.62
C GLN A 81 10.26 6.22 -3.68
N GLN A 82 11.16 6.96 -4.33
CA GLN A 82 12.60 6.65 -4.37
C GLN A 82 13.22 6.81 -2.98
N LEU A 83 12.93 7.93 -2.30
CA LEU A 83 13.34 8.17 -0.92
C LEU A 83 12.88 7.04 0.01
N LEU A 84 11.61 6.67 -0.08
CA LEU A 84 11.03 5.59 0.73
C LEU A 84 11.71 4.24 0.47
N THR A 85 12.05 3.95 -0.79
CA THR A 85 12.81 2.74 -1.15
C THR A 85 14.20 2.75 -0.51
N GLY A 86 14.88 3.90 -0.53
CA GLY A 86 16.18 4.09 0.14
C GLY A 86 16.09 3.86 1.65
N LEU A 87 15.14 4.53 2.32
CA LEU A 87 14.90 4.40 3.77
C LEU A 87 14.60 2.95 4.18
N ILE A 88 13.78 2.24 3.39
CA ILE A 88 13.46 0.83 3.65
C ILE A 88 14.70 -0.05 3.45
N THR A 89 15.48 0.20 2.40
CA THR A 89 16.70 -0.58 2.12
C THR A 89 17.71 -0.43 3.24
N GLU A 90 17.92 0.79 3.73
CA GLU A 90 18.81 1.08 4.86
C GLU A 90 18.31 0.40 6.14
N ALA A 91 17.03 0.54 6.47
CA ALA A 91 16.44 -0.12 7.64
C ALA A 91 16.58 -1.65 7.59
N MET A 92 16.37 -2.26 6.40
CA MET A 92 16.59 -3.70 6.20
C MET A 92 18.05 -4.11 6.39
N LYS A 93 19.01 -3.32 5.89
CA LYS A 93 20.45 -3.57 6.09
C LYS A 93 20.87 -3.49 7.55
N LEU A 94 20.24 -2.60 8.32
CA LEU A 94 20.43 -2.47 9.76
C LEU A 94 19.69 -3.56 10.58
N GLY A 95 19.00 -4.49 9.92
CA GLY A 95 18.24 -5.56 10.59
C GLY A 95 16.96 -5.07 11.28
N LEU A 96 16.49 -3.85 10.99
CA LEU A 96 15.29 -3.30 11.60
C LEU A 96 14.03 -3.94 11.02
N ASN A 97 13.02 -4.13 11.87
CA ASN A 97 11.71 -4.60 11.43
C ASN A 97 10.93 -3.47 10.74
N VAL A 98 11.01 -3.42 9.41
CA VAL A 98 10.26 -2.45 8.57
C VAL A 98 8.73 -2.55 8.69
N CYS A 99 8.19 -3.63 9.25
CA CYS A 99 6.75 -3.76 9.50
C CYS A 99 6.30 -3.06 10.79
N ASN A 100 7.24 -2.53 11.59
CA ASN A 100 6.94 -1.74 12.78
C ASN A 100 6.18 -0.45 12.41
N LYS A 101 5.08 -0.15 13.10
CA LYS A 101 4.23 1.01 12.84
C LYS A 101 4.92 2.34 13.13
N ASP A 102 5.70 2.43 14.20
CA ASP A 102 6.41 3.65 14.57
C ASP A 102 7.48 3.99 13.53
N LEU A 103 8.19 2.97 13.03
CA LEU A 103 9.15 3.14 11.95
C LEU A 103 8.46 3.59 10.64
N GLN A 104 7.29 3.03 10.32
CA GLN A 104 6.51 3.48 9.16
C GLN A 104 6.03 4.93 9.31
N LEU A 105 5.61 5.34 10.51
CA LEU A 105 5.23 6.73 10.80
C LEU A 105 6.42 7.67 10.66
N GLN A 106 7.61 7.30 11.15
CA GLN A 106 8.84 8.06 10.97
C GLN A 106 9.26 8.17 9.49
N MET A 107 9.08 7.10 8.71
CA MET A 107 9.32 7.15 7.27
C MET A 107 8.33 8.07 6.56
N LYS A 108 7.04 8.00 6.93
CA LYS A 108 6.00 8.88 6.39
C LYS A 108 6.29 10.35 6.69
N SER A 109 6.74 10.67 7.90
CA SER A 109 7.04 12.06 8.29
C SER A 109 8.27 12.65 7.59
N LYS A 110 9.08 11.82 6.92
CA LYS A 110 10.22 12.26 6.10
C LYS A 110 9.86 12.58 4.65
N LEU A 111 8.62 12.31 4.24
CA LEU A 111 8.17 12.57 2.86
C LEU A 111 7.84 14.05 2.68
N SER A 112 7.83 14.51 1.42
CA SER A 112 7.63 15.93 1.09
C SER A 112 6.24 16.49 1.40
N ASP A 113 5.25 15.63 1.64
CA ASP A 113 3.85 16.00 1.82
C ASP A 113 3.19 15.14 2.90
N ASP A 114 2.09 15.62 3.48
CA ASP A 114 1.29 14.85 4.43
C ASP A 114 0.33 13.90 3.70
N TYR A 115 0.90 12.88 3.07
CA TYR A 115 0.13 11.88 2.34
C TYR A 115 -0.88 11.18 3.24
N HIS A 116 -2.09 10.94 2.72
CA HIS A 116 -3.03 10.07 3.40
C HIS A 116 -2.43 8.69 3.65
N TRP A 117 -2.77 8.06 4.78
CA TRP A 117 -2.19 6.79 5.22
C TRP A 117 -2.28 5.69 4.15
N GLN A 118 -3.37 5.64 3.39
CA GLN A 118 -3.55 4.63 2.34
C GLN A 118 -2.63 4.86 1.14
N SER A 119 -2.39 6.11 0.76
CA SER A 119 -1.43 6.45 -0.30
C SER A 119 -0.02 6.07 0.13
N PHE A 120 0.36 6.46 1.35
CA PHE A 120 1.62 6.08 1.96
C PHE A 120 1.78 4.55 1.99
N TYR A 121 0.81 3.82 2.55
CA TYR A 121 0.91 2.36 2.72
C TYR A 121 1.01 1.61 1.39
N SER A 122 0.33 2.11 0.35
CA SER A 122 0.41 1.56 -1.00
C SER A 122 1.81 1.75 -1.59
N ALA A 123 2.38 2.96 -1.45
CA ALA A 123 3.74 3.27 -1.87
C ALA A 123 4.77 2.47 -1.06
N PHE A 124 4.63 2.40 0.25
CA PHE A 124 5.47 1.61 1.16
C PHE A 124 5.51 0.13 0.76
N SER A 125 4.35 -0.47 0.49
CA SER A 125 4.26 -1.88 0.09
C SER A 125 4.93 -2.15 -1.27
N TYR A 126 4.90 -1.17 -2.18
CA TYR A 126 5.64 -1.24 -3.43
C TYR A 126 7.15 -1.10 -3.20
N SER A 127 7.58 -0.03 -2.53
CA SER A 127 8.98 0.25 -2.21
C SER A 127 9.64 -0.87 -1.41
N LYS A 128 8.93 -1.50 -0.47
CA LYS A 128 9.40 -2.67 0.28
C LYS A 128 9.72 -3.85 -0.64
N ARG A 129 8.81 -4.19 -1.55
CA ARG A 129 9.03 -5.28 -2.52
C ARG A 129 10.23 -4.98 -3.43
N THR A 130 10.37 -3.73 -3.85
CA THR A 130 11.51 -3.27 -4.65
C THR A 130 12.82 -3.38 -3.87
N ALA A 131 12.87 -2.89 -2.63
CA ALA A 131 14.04 -2.96 -1.76
C ALA A 131 14.46 -4.42 -1.49
N THR A 132 13.51 -5.30 -1.19
CA THR A 132 13.77 -6.74 -1.00
C THR A 132 14.42 -7.36 -2.24
N ARG A 133 13.88 -7.08 -3.44
CA ARG A 133 14.45 -7.57 -4.70
C ARG A 133 15.89 -7.08 -4.92
N VAL A 134 16.16 -5.81 -4.66
CA VAL A 134 17.51 -5.22 -4.78
C VAL A 134 18.49 -5.92 -3.83
N LEU A 135 18.07 -6.17 -2.58
CA LEU A 135 18.91 -6.86 -1.60
C LEU A 135 19.16 -8.32 -1.97
N GLU A 136 18.15 -9.04 -2.46
CA GLU A 136 18.28 -10.43 -2.93
C GLU A 136 19.22 -10.55 -4.14
N GLN A 137 19.15 -9.62 -5.09
CA GLN A 137 20.07 -9.60 -6.24
C GLN A 137 21.51 -9.23 -5.86
N SER A 138 21.69 -8.48 -4.76
CA SER A 138 23.00 -8.11 -4.24
C SER A 138 23.65 -9.18 -3.36
N LYS A 139 22.90 -10.22 -2.95
CA LYS A 139 23.53 -11.39 -2.36
C LYS A 139 24.33 -12.07 -3.46
N PRO A 140 25.62 -12.39 -3.25
CA PRO A 140 26.34 -13.20 -4.21
C PRO A 140 25.48 -14.44 -4.46
N LYS A 141 25.26 -14.78 -5.73
CA LYS A 141 24.86 -16.14 -6.04
C LYS A 141 25.92 -16.98 -5.34
N THR A 142 25.54 -17.73 -4.32
CA THR A 142 26.16 -19.03 -4.12
C THR A 142 25.98 -19.72 -5.45
N GLU A 143 26.95 -19.54 -6.34
CA GLU A 143 27.26 -20.55 -7.32
C GLU A 143 27.28 -21.84 -6.50
N ASP A 144 26.58 -22.86 -6.99
CA ASP A 144 26.91 -24.23 -6.64
C ASP A 144 28.41 -24.35 -6.92
N ILE A 145 29.23 -24.05 -5.93
CA ILE A 145 30.58 -24.55 -5.87
C ILE A 145 30.32 -26.04 -5.75
N ASP A 146 30.35 -26.72 -6.90
CA ASP A 146 30.27 -28.17 -6.96
C ASP A 146 31.22 -28.66 -5.88
N GLN A 147 30.70 -29.39 -4.89
CA GLN A 147 31.52 -29.79 -3.75
C GLN A 147 32.79 -30.51 -4.23
N ARG A 148 32.78 -31.09 -5.43
CA ARG A 148 33.93 -31.64 -6.14
C ARG A 148 35.06 -30.64 -6.36
N ASP A 149 34.78 -29.39 -6.72
CA ASP A 149 35.81 -28.35 -6.95
C ASP A 149 36.43 -27.90 -5.61
N LEU A 150 35.64 -27.85 -4.55
CA LEU A 150 36.14 -27.60 -3.19
C LEU A 150 37.05 -28.74 -2.70
N TYR A 151 36.65 -30.00 -2.91
CA TYR A 151 37.47 -31.16 -2.53
C TYR A 151 38.74 -31.29 -3.38
N HIS A 152 38.69 -30.97 -4.68
CA HIS A 152 39.86 -31.01 -5.55
C HIS A 152 40.87 -29.92 -5.19
N THR A 153 40.39 -28.71 -4.86
CA THR A 153 41.25 -27.60 -4.44
C THR A 153 41.88 -27.87 -3.06
N LEU A 154 41.14 -28.48 -2.14
CA LEU A 154 41.67 -28.92 -0.84
C LEU A 154 42.70 -30.04 -0.97
N ALA A 155 42.51 -31.02 -1.87
CA ALA A 155 43.46 -32.09 -2.11
C ALA A 155 44.79 -31.55 -2.69
N GLN A 156 44.73 -30.65 -3.66
CA GLN A 156 45.92 -30.01 -4.24
C GLN A 156 46.69 -29.17 -3.22
N LEU A 157 46.02 -28.51 -2.26
CA LEU A 157 46.68 -27.74 -1.21
C LEU A 157 47.31 -28.62 -0.12
N LEU A 158 46.80 -29.83 0.09
CA LEU A 158 47.33 -30.78 1.08
C LEU A 158 48.52 -31.60 0.54
N GLU A 159 48.57 -31.89 -0.76
CA GLU A 159 49.72 -32.59 -1.38
C GLU A 159 50.98 -31.71 -1.51
N VAL A 160 50.83 -30.39 -1.48
CA VAL A 160 51.97 -29.45 -1.56
C VAL A 160 52.68 -29.28 -0.20
N ASN A 161 52.08 -29.73 0.90
CA ASN A 161 52.60 -29.52 2.26
C ASN A 161 53.20 -30.77 2.93
N THR A 162 53.42 -31.86 2.20
CA THR A 162 54.21 -33.00 2.69
C THR A 162 55.60 -32.99 2.05
N ILE A 163 56.51 -32.20 2.63
CA ILE A 163 57.97 -32.41 2.56
C ILE A 163 58.41 -32.99 3.89
#